data_AF-A0A9D1P9U8-F1
#
_entry.id   AF-A0A9D1P9U8-F1
#
_cell.length_a   1.000
_cell.length_b   1.000
_cell.length_c   1.000
_cell.angle_alpha   90.00
_cell.angle_beta   90.00
_cell.angle_gamma   90.00
#
_symmetry.space_group_name_H-M   'P 1'
#
loop_
_entity.id
_entity.type
_entity.pdbx_description
1 polymer ?
#
loop_
_entity_poly.entity_id
_entity_poly.type
_entity_poly.pdbx_seq_one_letter_code
_entity_poly.pdbx_strand_id
1 'polypeptide(L)'
;MNAKPKIAIGVLAVLLVAAIIFGCVFYTREGETANQNQALNEQVASLTAQVEELTAQVDALTAELAAAQADAEALAAQHEEALNEVEALQAQIDSLTAQADTNKADSDSLKTQLEEKQAQIDALAASKAELEAQIDSLQSQLEAATDTAGEAGEMAQHIRELGQALADNIEQVAQLDAQLAAGAETGVAAQGDLAAQRETLLSEQASLNEQYSAAIDAMSTQLASALIGQEEMEAMLDSAQQSLADKDAQLEAVNAMLNDTDAQLVEANAALEEAQSALSGVDVGETDAALAQLEEQIAALNEQLEEEQAQNASLEENVDALTAERDEAQDALAAAQDELAGAQAELTSTKDLLDSAQAELASTKDLLDGAQAELVSTQTALESAQTDLTNTQTDLENTQATLASTQTDLENTQATLASTQEELAQVTAEYQAYLMERTPGEAGSVARLNADNVITLEDGATGTLNLSNLTQSENDCEIEITLAQTGEVLYRSQRLKAGETLETITLETPLSSGTYDVFVKTHTYAKDTGERIASLTLPAIIEVP
;
A
#
# COMPACT_ATOMS: atom_id res chain seq x y z
N MET A 1 17.17 -44.32 63.91
CA MET A 1 16.48 -44.69 62.65
C MET A 1 16.78 -43.63 61.59
N ASN A 2 17.18 -44.06 60.40
CA ASN A 2 17.93 -43.28 59.41
C ASN A 2 17.03 -42.45 58.48
N ALA A 3 16.38 -41.39 59.00
CA ALA A 3 15.50 -40.50 58.23
C ALA A 3 16.27 -39.40 57.45
N LYS A 4 17.50 -39.07 57.89
CA LYS A 4 18.36 -37.99 57.35
C LYS A 4 18.60 -38.06 55.82
N PRO A 5 18.96 -39.21 55.21
CA PRO A 5 19.17 -39.25 53.76
C PRO A 5 17.85 -39.21 52.98
N LYS A 6 16.77 -39.78 53.54
CA LYS A 6 15.50 -39.99 52.82
C LYS A 6 14.74 -38.69 52.56
N ILE A 7 14.78 -37.73 53.49
CA ILE A 7 14.10 -36.43 53.34
C ILE A 7 14.86 -35.54 52.36
N ALA A 8 16.20 -35.46 52.48
CA ALA A 8 17.04 -34.73 51.54
C ALA A 8 16.91 -35.27 50.10
N ILE A 9 16.95 -36.60 49.94
CA ILE A 9 16.72 -37.26 48.64
C ILE A 9 15.31 -36.99 48.12
N GLY A 10 14.28 -36.95 48.98
CA GLY A 10 12.90 -36.66 48.58
C GLY A 10 12.70 -35.24 48.05
N VAL A 11 13.25 -34.23 48.73
CA VAL A 11 13.18 -32.83 48.28
C VAL A 11 13.97 -32.63 46.98
N LEU A 12 15.17 -33.22 46.89
CA LEU A 12 15.98 -33.16 45.67
C LEU A 12 15.27 -33.84 44.49
N ALA A 13 14.59 -34.98 44.73
CA ALA A 13 13.84 -35.68 43.70
C ALA A 13 12.65 -34.86 43.19
N VAL A 14 11.90 -34.18 44.08
CA VAL A 14 10.77 -33.32 43.67
C VAL A 14 11.25 -32.12 42.86
N LEU A 15 12.34 -31.46 43.27
CA LEU A 15 12.93 -30.36 42.51
C LEU A 15 13.48 -30.80 41.17
N LEU A 16 14.10 -31.98 41.10
CA LEU A 16 14.62 -32.54 39.86
C LEU A 16 13.47 -32.90 38.89
N VAL A 17 12.37 -33.48 39.40
CA VAL A 17 11.18 -33.77 38.59
C VAL A 17 10.52 -32.49 38.09
N ALA A 18 10.39 -31.47 38.93
CA ALA A 18 9.84 -30.18 38.52
C ALA A 18 10.70 -29.49 37.44
N ALA A 19 12.03 -29.52 37.60
CA ALA A 19 12.96 -28.98 36.61
C ALA A 19 12.92 -29.75 35.28
N ILE A 20 12.79 -31.08 35.31
CA ILE A 20 12.64 -31.91 34.11
C ILE A 20 11.32 -31.62 33.39
N ILE A 21 10.21 -31.56 34.13
CA ILE A 21 8.89 -31.26 33.53
C ILE A 21 8.89 -29.87 32.90
N PHE A 22 9.40 -28.87 33.61
CA PHE A 22 9.50 -27.50 33.11
C PHE A 22 10.39 -27.43 31.87
N GLY A 23 11.58 -28.04 31.92
CA GLY A 23 12.50 -28.12 30.79
C GLY A 23 11.89 -28.83 29.57
N CYS A 24 11.19 -29.95 29.77
CA CYS A 24 10.51 -30.65 28.69
C CYS A 24 9.41 -29.80 28.05
N VAL A 25 8.53 -29.17 28.84
CA VAL A 25 7.43 -28.35 28.31
C VAL A 25 7.99 -27.14 27.55
N PHE A 26 9.01 -26.47 28.09
CA PHE A 26 9.66 -25.34 27.43
C PHE A 26 10.37 -25.73 26.14
N TYR A 27 11.16 -26.80 26.17
CA TYR A 27 11.91 -27.26 25.00
C TYR A 27 10.99 -27.74 23.88
N THR A 28 9.86 -28.37 24.24
CA THR A 28 8.83 -28.75 23.26
C THR A 28 8.22 -27.51 22.62
N ARG A 29 7.90 -26.48 23.42
CA ARG A 29 7.29 -25.24 22.93
C ARG A 29 8.27 -24.40 22.09
N GLU A 30 9.52 -24.26 22.51
CA GLU A 30 10.57 -23.60 21.72
C GLU A 30 10.81 -24.32 20.38
N GLY A 31 10.83 -25.66 20.40
CA GLY A 31 10.93 -26.48 19.20
C GLY A 31 9.74 -26.32 18.26
N GLU A 32 8.51 -26.29 18.79
CA GLU A 32 7.29 -26.04 17.99
C GLU A 32 7.32 -24.65 17.34
N THR A 33 7.65 -23.58 18.09
CA THR A 33 7.74 -22.22 17.53
C THR A 33 8.88 -22.07 16.53
N ALA A 34 10.01 -22.76 16.73
CA ALA A 34 11.11 -22.78 15.76
C ALA A 34 10.71 -23.50 14.46
N ASN A 35 10.01 -24.64 14.56
CA ASN A 35 9.50 -25.36 13.39
C ASN A 35 8.45 -24.53 12.64
N GLN A 36 7.56 -23.83 13.35
CA GLN A 36 6.58 -22.92 12.75
C GLN A 36 7.28 -21.76 12.01
N ASN A 37 8.31 -21.15 12.61
CA ASN A 37 9.12 -20.11 11.96
C ASN A 37 9.84 -20.62 10.70
N GLN A 38 10.30 -21.87 10.69
CA GLN A 38 10.87 -22.48 9.49
C GLN A 38 9.81 -22.64 8.39
N ALA A 39 8.64 -23.19 8.74
CA ALA A 39 7.54 -23.38 7.78
C ALA A 39 7.05 -22.05 7.19
N LEU A 40 6.90 -21.01 8.03
CA LEU A 40 6.55 -19.65 7.60
C LEU A 40 7.62 -19.04 6.68
N ASN A 41 8.91 -19.23 6.98
CA ASN A 41 9.99 -18.79 6.08
C ASN A 41 9.93 -19.48 4.71
N GLU A 42 9.69 -20.79 4.69
CA GLU A 42 9.52 -21.56 3.44
C GLU A 42 8.29 -21.06 2.66
N GLN A 43 7.19 -20.74 3.35
CA GLN A 43 5.99 -20.17 2.74
C GLN A 43 6.25 -18.77 2.17
N VAL A 44 6.91 -17.88 2.91
CA VAL A 44 7.31 -16.55 2.45
C VAL A 44 8.20 -16.65 1.22
N ALA A 45 9.17 -17.57 1.21
CA ALA A 45 10.04 -17.79 0.04
C ALA A 45 9.23 -18.28 -1.17
N SER A 46 8.29 -19.20 -0.97
CA SER A 46 7.42 -19.71 -2.03
C SER A 46 6.50 -18.63 -2.62
N LEU A 47 5.85 -17.84 -1.76
CA LEU A 47 4.96 -16.75 -2.19
C LEU A 47 5.76 -15.64 -2.88
N THR A 48 6.98 -15.34 -2.42
CA THR A 48 7.87 -14.39 -3.09
C THR A 48 8.17 -14.84 -4.52
N ALA A 49 8.54 -16.11 -4.70
CA ALA A 49 8.80 -16.66 -6.04
C ALA A 49 7.55 -16.63 -6.93
N GLN A 50 6.37 -16.90 -6.36
CA GLN A 50 5.10 -16.83 -7.11
C GLN A 50 4.78 -15.39 -7.56
N VAL A 51 4.97 -14.40 -6.68
CA VAL A 51 4.80 -12.98 -7.04
C VAL A 51 5.77 -12.56 -8.13
N GLU A 52 7.05 -12.98 -8.06
CA GLU A 52 8.05 -12.69 -9.10
C GLU A 52 7.64 -13.30 -10.46
N GLU A 53 7.20 -14.56 -10.46
CA GLU A 53 6.74 -15.27 -11.66
C GLU A 53 5.49 -14.60 -12.27
N LEU A 54 4.47 -14.30 -11.45
CA LEU A 54 3.26 -13.62 -11.90
C LEU A 54 3.56 -12.20 -12.43
N THR A 55 4.50 -11.49 -11.78
CA THR A 55 4.95 -10.18 -12.27
C THR A 55 5.58 -10.30 -13.65
N ALA A 56 6.47 -11.29 -13.86
CA ALA A 56 7.09 -11.52 -15.15
C ALA A 56 6.06 -11.90 -16.25
N GLN A 57 5.03 -12.68 -15.90
CA GLN A 57 3.95 -13.04 -16.82
C GLN A 57 3.09 -11.83 -17.20
N VAL A 58 2.72 -10.99 -16.23
CA VAL A 58 2.01 -9.72 -16.49
C VAL A 58 2.84 -8.81 -17.38
N ASP A 59 4.13 -8.64 -17.12
CA ASP A 59 5.03 -7.82 -17.94
C ASP A 59 5.13 -8.35 -19.39
N ALA A 60 5.23 -9.67 -19.55
CA ALA A 60 5.30 -10.31 -20.87
C ALA A 60 4.02 -10.13 -21.68
N LEU A 61 2.85 -10.42 -21.08
CA LEU A 61 1.55 -10.25 -21.74
C LEU A 61 1.22 -8.78 -22.00
N THR A 62 1.66 -7.86 -21.13
CA THR A 62 1.52 -6.42 -21.36
C THR A 62 2.32 -5.99 -22.60
N ALA A 63 3.53 -6.54 -22.78
CA ALA A 63 4.32 -6.28 -23.98
C ALA A 63 3.70 -6.89 -25.25
N GLU A 64 3.13 -8.09 -25.14
CA GLU A 64 2.40 -8.75 -26.24
C GLU A 64 1.15 -7.95 -26.63
N LEU A 65 0.37 -7.49 -25.66
CA LEU A 65 -0.79 -6.61 -25.88
C LEU A 65 -0.38 -5.31 -26.58
N ALA A 66 0.72 -4.67 -26.15
CA ALA A 66 1.20 -3.45 -26.79
C ALA A 66 1.63 -3.68 -28.25
N ALA A 67 2.20 -4.85 -28.56
CA ALA A 67 2.57 -5.22 -29.93
C ALA A 67 1.32 -5.46 -30.79
N ALA A 68 0.35 -6.24 -30.29
CA ALA A 68 -0.89 -6.53 -31.00
C ALA A 68 -1.76 -5.26 -31.20
N GLN A 69 -1.74 -4.31 -30.26
CA GLN A 69 -2.36 -2.99 -30.44
C GLN A 69 -1.69 -2.20 -31.58
N ALA A 70 -0.36 -2.21 -31.66
CA ALA A 70 0.36 -1.54 -32.75
C ALA A 70 0.09 -2.18 -34.12
N ASP A 71 -0.01 -3.50 -34.17
CA ASP A 71 -0.36 -4.24 -35.40
C ASP A 71 -1.80 -3.91 -35.85
N ALA A 72 -2.75 -3.83 -34.91
CA ALA A 72 -4.14 -3.42 -35.20
C ALA A 72 -4.22 -1.97 -35.73
N GLU A 73 -3.45 -1.03 -35.15
CA GLU A 73 -3.36 0.35 -35.66
C GLU A 73 -2.77 0.40 -37.08
N ALA A 74 -1.75 -0.42 -37.36
CA ALA A 74 -1.14 -0.50 -38.69
C ALA A 74 -2.10 -1.08 -39.74
N LEU A 75 -2.88 -2.12 -39.37
CA LEU A 75 -3.91 -2.69 -40.25
C LEU A 75 -5.03 -1.69 -40.54
N ALA A 76 -5.48 -0.95 -39.53
CA ALA A 76 -6.51 0.07 -39.69
C ALA A 76 -6.07 1.18 -40.66
N ALA A 77 -4.80 1.60 -40.59
CA ALA A 77 -4.23 2.57 -41.52
C ALA A 77 -4.16 2.04 -42.97
N GLN A 78 -3.73 0.78 -43.15
CA GLN A 78 -3.72 0.15 -44.49
C GLN A 78 -5.12 0.03 -45.08
N HIS A 79 -6.12 -0.31 -44.26
CA HIS A 79 -7.51 -0.38 -44.68
C HIS A 79 -8.04 1.00 -45.12
N GLU A 80 -7.72 2.07 -44.39
CA GLU A 80 -8.11 3.44 -44.78
C GLU A 80 -7.43 3.90 -46.07
N GLU A 81 -6.16 3.56 -46.28
CA GLU A 81 -5.45 3.86 -47.53
C GLU A 81 -6.10 3.15 -48.74
N ALA A 82 -6.42 1.87 -48.59
CA ALA A 82 -7.09 1.09 -49.64
C ALA A 82 -8.48 1.64 -49.99
N LEU A 83 -9.27 2.09 -49.00
CA LEU A 83 -10.57 2.74 -49.24
C LEU A 83 -10.43 4.03 -50.07
N ASN A 84 -9.43 4.86 -49.75
CA ASN A 84 -9.19 6.10 -50.49
C ASN A 84 -8.78 5.82 -51.95
N GLU A 85 -8.02 4.74 -52.21
CA GLU A 85 -7.64 4.35 -53.57
C GLU A 85 -8.84 3.88 -54.40
N VAL A 86 -9.74 3.08 -53.79
CA VAL A 86 -11.01 2.66 -54.39
C VAL A 86 -11.87 3.88 -54.77
N GLU A 87 -12.03 4.85 -53.87
CA GLU A 87 -12.80 6.07 -54.15
C GLU A 87 -12.19 6.89 -55.30
N ALA A 88 -10.87 7.00 -55.37
CA ALA A 88 -10.17 7.73 -56.42
C ALA A 88 -10.35 7.08 -57.80
N LEU A 89 -10.23 5.75 -57.88
CA LEU A 89 -10.44 4.99 -59.12
C LEU A 89 -11.90 5.11 -59.60
N GLN A 90 -12.87 5.04 -58.69
CA GLN A 90 -14.28 5.22 -59.03
C GLN A 90 -14.55 6.61 -59.62
N ALA A 91 -13.99 7.67 -59.02
CA ALA A 91 -14.13 9.03 -59.54
C ALA A 91 -13.54 9.20 -60.95
N GLN A 92 -12.44 8.50 -61.25
CA GLN A 92 -11.84 8.51 -62.59
C GLN A 92 -12.74 7.80 -63.62
N ILE A 93 -13.33 6.66 -63.25
CA ILE A 93 -14.30 5.93 -64.10
C ILE A 93 -15.52 6.80 -64.41
N ASP A 94 -16.08 7.48 -63.40
CA ASP A 94 -17.24 8.37 -63.58
C ASP A 94 -16.92 9.53 -64.54
N SER A 95 -15.74 10.13 -64.41
CA SER A 95 -15.28 11.22 -65.28
C SER A 95 -15.12 10.78 -66.73
N LEU A 96 -14.47 9.63 -66.98
CA LEU A 96 -14.27 9.10 -68.33
C LEU A 96 -15.59 8.69 -68.98
N THR A 97 -16.51 8.14 -68.19
CA THR A 97 -17.86 7.78 -68.66
C THR A 97 -18.63 9.02 -69.12
N ALA A 98 -18.64 10.09 -68.33
CA ALA A 98 -19.31 11.34 -68.71
C ALA A 98 -18.71 11.97 -69.98
N GLN A 99 -17.39 11.86 -70.18
CA GLN A 99 -16.74 12.33 -71.39
C GLN A 99 -17.15 11.52 -72.63
N ALA A 100 -17.22 10.20 -72.52
CA ALA A 100 -17.68 9.33 -73.60
C ALA A 100 -19.13 9.64 -74.01
N ASP A 101 -20.02 9.87 -73.04
CA ASP A 101 -21.42 10.26 -73.30
C ASP A 101 -21.52 11.61 -74.03
N THR A 102 -20.69 12.57 -73.66
CA THR A 102 -20.64 13.89 -74.32
C THR A 102 -20.17 13.75 -75.76
N ASN A 103 -19.05 13.07 -76.00
CA ASN A 103 -18.52 12.87 -77.36
C ASN A 103 -19.51 12.13 -78.27
N LYS A 104 -20.27 11.19 -77.71
CA LYS A 104 -21.33 10.48 -78.43
C LYS A 104 -22.47 11.41 -78.83
N ALA A 105 -22.93 12.26 -77.91
CA ALA A 105 -23.98 13.23 -78.20
C ALA A 105 -23.55 14.23 -79.29
N ASP A 106 -22.29 14.67 -79.25
CA ASP A 106 -21.71 15.55 -80.27
C ASP A 106 -21.64 14.87 -81.64
N SER A 107 -21.22 13.60 -81.70
CA SER A 107 -21.22 12.80 -82.92
C SER A 107 -22.63 12.64 -83.52
N ASP A 108 -23.62 12.31 -82.68
CA ASP A 108 -25.03 12.18 -83.11
C ASP A 108 -25.59 13.52 -83.65
N SER A 109 -25.22 14.65 -83.02
CA SER A 109 -25.62 15.99 -83.47
C SER A 109 -24.99 16.34 -84.82
N LEU A 110 -23.69 16.13 -84.98
CA LEU A 110 -22.96 16.41 -86.21
C LEU A 110 -23.47 15.56 -87.37
N LYS A 111 -23.79 14.29 -87.12
CA LYS A 111 -24.42 13.41 -88.12
C LYS A 111 -25.77 13.94 -88.59
N THR A 112 -26.60 14.41 -87.66
CA THR A 112 -27.90 15.03 -88.01
C THR A 112 -27.71 16.28 -88.87
N GLN A 113 -26.75 17.15 -88.51
CA GLN A 113 -26.43 18.35 -89.31
C GLN A 113 -25.93 18.01 -90.72
N LEU A 114 -25.17 16.93 -90.86
CA LEU A 114 -24.68 16.45 -92.16
C LEU A 114 -25.85 15.99 -93.04
N GLU A 115 -26.78 15.21 -92.49
CA GLU A 115 -28.01 14.79 -93.20
C GLU A 115 -28.87 15.99 -93.63
N GLU A 116 -29.01 17.01 -92.77
CA GLU A 116 -29.73 18.25 -93.09
C GLU A 116 -29.05 19.05 -94.22
N LYS A 117 -27.72 19.21 -94.16
CA LYS A 117 -26.97 19.91 -95.20
C LYS A 117 -27.01 19.14 -96.53
N GLN A 118 -26.96 17.82 -96.50
CA GLN A 118 -27.12 17.00 -97.71
C GLN A 118 -28.51 17.20 -98.34
N ALA A 119 -29.57 17.24 -97.54
CA ALA A 119 -30.91 17.52 -98.04
C ALA A 119 -31.03 18.94 -98.64
N GLN A 120 -30.33 19.93 -98.07
CA GLN A 120 -30.27 21.29 -98.65
C GLN A 120 -29.56 21.31 -100.00
N ILE A 121 -28.47 20.55 -100.16
CA ILE A 121 -27.76 20.39 -101.44
C ILE A 121 -28.70 19.79 -102.49
N ASP A 122 -29.40 18.70 -102.15
CA ASP A 122 -30.35 18.04 -103.07
C ASP A 122 -31.47 18.99 -103.51
N ALA A 123 -32.01 19.79 -102.58
CA ALA A 123 -33.05 20.78 -102.89
C ALA A 123 -32.53 21.92 -103.79
N LEU A 124 -31.32 22.42 -103.53
CA LEU A 124 -30.69 23.44 -104.38
C LEU A 124 -30.39 22.89 -105.78
N ALA A 125 -29.90 21.66 -105.88
CA ALA A 125 -29.65 21.00 -107.16
C ALA A 125 -30.93 20.81 -107.98
N ALA A 126 -32.04 20.44 -107.34
CA ALA A 126 -33.35 20.35 -108.01
C ALA A 126 -33.84 21.71 -108.51
N SER A 127 -33.74 22.76 -107.68
CA SER A 127 -34.09 24.13 -108.08
C SER A 127 -33.21 24.65 -109.22
N LYS A 128 -31.93 24.28 -109.23
CA LYS A 128 -31.00 24.59 -110.32
C LYS A 128 -31.45 23.94 -111.64
N ALA A 129 -31.74 22.64 -111.62
CA ALA A 129 -32.20 21.91 -112.80
C ALA A 129 -33.53 22.47 -113.35
N GLU A 130 -34.42 22.94 -112.47
CA GLU A 130 -35.66 23.61 -112.90
C GLU A 130 -35.37 24.94 -113.60
N LEU A 131 -34.44 25.75 -113.08
CA LEU A 131 -34.02 27.00 -113.72
C LEU A 131 -33.35 26.74 -115.07
N GLU A 132 -32.50 25.71 -115.19
CA GLU A 132 -31.90 25.29 -116.47
C GLU A 132 -32.98 24.94 -117.50
N ALA A 133 -33.99 24.15 -117.12
CA ALA A 133 -35.11 23.82 -118.00
C ALA A 133 -35.96 25.06 -118.38
N GLN A 134 -36.15 26.01 -117.46
CA GLN A 134 -36.82 27.27 -117.76
C GLN A 134 -36.02 28.12 -118.75
N ILE A 135 -34.69 28.18 -118.59
CA ILE A 135 -33.78 28.86 -119.52
C ILE A 135 -33.87 28.22 -120.91
N ASP A 136 -33.79 26.89 -121.02
CA ASP A 136 -33.90 26.17 -122.31
C ASP A 136 -35.26 26.45 -123.00
N SER A 137 -36.35 26.50 -122.20
CA SER A 137 -37.69 26.82 -122.68
C SER A 137 -37.80 28.26 -123.18
N LEU A 138 -37.28 29.23 -122.42
CA LEU A 138 -37.25 30.64 -122.82
C LEU A 138 -36.42 30.84 -124.08
N GLN A 139 -35.26 30.17 -124.18
CA GLN A 139 -34.42 30.19 -125.38
C GLN A 139 -35.16 29.63 -126.60
N SER A 140 -35.87 28.51 -126.46
CA SER A 140 -36.67 27.93 -127.54
C SER A 140 -37.82 28.85 -127.98
N GLN A 141 -38.46 29.54 -127.03
CA GLN A 141 -39.51 30.53 -127.34
C GLN A 141 -38.93 31.76 -128.05
N LEU A 142 -37.73 32.20 -127.66
CA LEU A 142 -37.01 33.30 -128.31
C LEU A 142 -36.63 32.94 -129.76
N GLU A 143 -36.18 31.71 -130.00
CA GLU A 143 -35.89 31.19 -131.34
C GLU A 143 -37.16 31.16 -132.20
N ALA A 144 -38.28 30.68 -131.67
CA ALA A 144 -39.57 30.69 -132.38
C ALA A 144 -40.08 32.11 -132.69
N ALA A 145 -39.88 33.07 -131.78
CA ALA A 145 -40.19 34.47 -132.03
C ALA A 145 -39.30 35.06 -133.15
N THR A 146 -38.04 34.63 -133.22
CA THR A 146 -37.10 35.00 -134.28
C THR A 146 -37.54 34.42 -135.64
N ASP A 147 -37.99 33.16 -135.67
CA ASP A 147 -38.54 32.53 -136.88
C ASP A 147 -39.81 33.23 -137.36
N THR A 148 -40.68 33.66 -136.44
CA THR A 148 -41.88 34.46 -136.76
C THR A 148 -41.50 35.80 -137.40
N ALA A 149 -40.39 36.41 -136.98
CA ALA A 149 -39.84 37.59 -137.67
C ALA A 149 -39.28 37.23 -139.07
N GLY A 150 -38.78 36.00 -139.27
CA GLY A 150 -38.43 35.44 -140.57
C GLY A 150 -39.63 35.29 -141.52
N GLU A 151 -40.77 34.79 -141.01
CA GLU A 151 -42.05 34.73 -141.74
C GLU A 151 -42.56 36.12 -142.13
N ALA A 152 -42.37 37.14 -141.28
CA ALA A 152 -42.63 38.52 -141.64
C ALA A 152 -41.76 38.98 -142.84
N GLY A 153 -40.57 38.40 -143.03
CA GLY A 153 -39.74 38.58 -144.22
C GLY A 153 -40.37 38.02 -145.50
N GLU A 154 -41.06 36.88 -145.43
CA GLU A 154 -41.86 36.34 -146.53
C GLU A 154 -43.10 37.21 -146.81
N MET A 155 -43.76 37.69 -145.75
CA MET A 155 -44.88 38.64 -145.87
C MET A 155 -44.42 39.95 -146.53
N ALA A 156 -43.22 40.44 -146.21
CA ALA A 156 -42.61 41.59 -146.87
C ALA A 156 -42.28 41.33 -148.36
N GLN A 157 -42.00 40.09 -148.74
CA GLN A 157 -41.89 39.72 -150.16
C GLN A 157 -43.27 39.74 -150.83
N HIS A 158 -44.29 39.16 -150.20
CA HIS A 158 -45.65 39.18 -150.74
C HIS A 158 -46.20 40.62 -150.89
N ILE A 159 -45.95 41.49 -149.91
CA ILE A 159 -46.26 42.93 -150.00
C ILE A 159 -45.54 43.57 -151.19
N ARG A 160 -44.26 43.23 -151.44
CA ARG A 160 -43.53 43.73 -152.63
C ARG A 160 -44.15 43.24 -153.94
N GLU A 161 -44.53 41.97 -154.02
CA GLU A 161 -45.21 41.40 -155.19
C GLU A 161 -46.57 42.06 -155.44
N LEU A 162 -47.40 42.23 -154.40
CA LEU A 162 -48.66 42.98 -154.47
C LEU A 162 -48.43 44.44 -154.88
N GLY A 163 -47.41 45.09 -154.32
CA GLY A 163 -47.04 46.46 -154.67
C GLY A 163 -46.61 46.60 -156.13
N GLN A 164 -45.90 45.61 -156.67
CA GLN A 164 -45.50 45.57 -158.08
C GLN A 164 -46.70 45.31 -158.99
N ALA A 165 -47.56 44.35 -158.66
CA ALA A 165 -48.81 44.11 -159.38
C ALA A 165 -49.73 45.34 -159.37
N LEU A 166 -49.74 46.10 -158.27
CA LEU A 166 -50.49 47.36 -158.16
C LEU A 166 -49.90 48.46 -159.03
N ALA A 167 -48.57 48.58 -159.07
CA ALA A 167 -47.90 49.51 -159.98
C ALA A 167 -48.19 49.16 -161.45
N ASP A 168 -48.12 47.88 -161.82
CA ASP A 168 -48.42 47.40 -163.17
C ASP A 168 -49.90 47.66 -163.54
N ASN A 169 -50.84 47.41 -162.62
CA ASN A 169 -52.26 47.70 -162.82
C ASN A 169 -52.52 49.21 -162.99
N ILE A 170 -51.90 50.07 -162.15
CA ILE A 170 -51.97 51.54 -162.28
C ILE A 170 -51.45 51.98 -163.65
N GLU A 171 -50.34 51.41 -164.12
CA GLU A 171 -49.80 51.72 -165.44
C GLU A 171 -50.75 51.28 -166.56
N GLN A 172 -51.33 50.09 -166.47
CA GLN A 172 -52.33 49.61 -167.45
C GLN A 172 -53.58 50.49 -167.47
N VAL A 173 -54.09 50.90 -166.31
CA VAL A 173 -55.21 51.86 -166.20
C VAL A 173 -54.81 53.19 -166.84
N ALA A 174 -53.61 53.71 -166.59
CA ALA A 174 -53.12 54.95 -167.19
C ALA A 174 -52.96 54.83 -168.73
N GLN A 175 -52.51 53.68 -169.23
CA GLN A 175 -52.44 53.38 -170.66
C GLN A 175 -53.84 53.31 -171.29
N LEU A 176 -54.81 52.66 -170.64
CA LEU A 176 -56.21 52.65 -171.09
C LEU A 176 -56.82 54.05 -171.04
N ASP A 177 -56.51 54.85 -170.02
CA ASP A 177 -56.93 56.26 -169.93
C ASP A 177 -56.37 57.08 -171.09
N ALA A 178 -55.10 56.87 -171.45
CA ALA A 178 -54.49 57.51 -172.61
C ALA A 178 -55.13 57.04 -173.94
N GLN A 179 -55.45 55.75 -174.08
CA GLN A 179 -56.13 55.21 -175.26
C GLN A 179 -57.57 55.71 -175.40
N LEU A 180 -58.32 55.76 -174.30
CA LEU A 180 -59.68 56.33 -174.25
C LEU A 180 -59.66 57.83 -174.56
N ALA A 181 -58.65 58.56 -174.10
CA ALA A 181 -58.44 59.98 -174.42
C ALA A 181 -58.07 60.20 -175.90
N ALA A 182 -57.22 59.34 -176.48
CA ALA A 182 -56.82 59.40 -177.89
C ALA A 182 -57.95 58.97 -178.86
N GLY A 183 -58.83 58.06 -178.43
CA GLY A 183 -59.96 57.54 -179.21
C GLY A 183 -61.17 58.48 -179.35
N ALA A 184 -61.10 59.72 -178.84
CA ALA A 184 -62.17 60.71 -178.91
C ALA A 184 -62.60 61.08 -180.35
N GLU A 185 -61.84 60.67 -181.38
CA GLU A 185 -62.13 60.91 -182.80
C GLU A 185 -62.61 59.66 -183.59
N THR A 186 -62.73 58.47 -182.96
CA THR A 186 -63.09 57.21 -183.67
C THR A 186 -64.11 56.33 -182.92
N GLY A 187 -65.40 56.41 -183.28
CA GLY A 187 -66.42 55.35 -183.16
C GLY A 187 -66.81 54.80 -181.77
N VAL A 188 -68.03 55.12 -181.32
CA VAL A 188 -68.64 54.84 -179.99
C VAL A 188 -68.58 53.37 -179.50
N ALA A 189 -68.49 52.37 -180.38
CA ALA A 189 -68.51 50.95 -179.99
C ALA A 189 -67.17 50.43 -179.41
N ALA A 190 -66.02 50.83 -179.99
CA ALA A 190 -64.70 50.42 -179.48
C ALA A 190 -64.35 51.10 -178.14
N GLN A 191 -64.91 52.29 -177.89
CA GLN A 191 -64.78 53.00 -176.61
C GLN A 191 -65.55 52.32 -175.47
N GLY A 192 -66.68 51.66 -175.76
CA GLY A 192 -67.46 50.93 -174.74
C GLY A 192 -66.69 49.75 -174.16
N ASP A 193 -66.01 48.97 -175.01
CA ASP A 193 -65.22 47.82 -174.59
C ASP A 193 -63.96 48.23 -173.80
N LEU A 194 -63.26 49.30 -174.24
CA LEU A 194 -62.12 49.88 -173.51
C LEU A 194 -62.53 50.44 -172.15
N ALA A 195 -63.72 51.08 -172.05
CA ALA A 195 -64.25 51.59 -170.79
C ALA A 195 -64.63 50.45 -169.81
N ALA A 196 -65.21 49.34 -170.30
CA ALA A 196 -65.50 48.17 -169.49
C ALA A 196 -64.22 47.47 -168.99
N GLN A 197 -63.17 47.42 -169.82
CA GLN A 197 -61.87 46.88 -169.43
C GLN A 197 -61.18 47.77 -168.38
N ARG A 198 -61.30 49.09 -168.51
CA ARG A 198 -60.84 50.06 -167.51
C ARG A 198 -61.59 49.91 -166.19
N GLU A 199 -62.92 49.78 -166.23
CA GLU A 199 -63.73 49.59 -165.01
C GLU A 199 -63.37 48.28 -164.31
N THR A 200 -63.06 47.23 -165.08
CA THR A 200 -62.54 45.95 -164.56
C THR A 200 -61.19 46.14 -163.87
N LEU A 201 -60.22 46.81 -164.52
CA LEU A 201 -58.91 47.08 -163.93
C LEU A 201 -58.99 47.99 -162.71
N LEU A 202 -59.91 48.96 -162.67
CA LEU A 202 -60.16 49.81 -161.50
C LEU A 202 -60.74 49.00 -160.33
N SER A 203 -61.63 48.04 -160.60
CA SER A 203 -62.13 47.11 -159.59
C SER A 203 -61.02 46.21 -159.06
N GLU A 204 -60.13 45.75 -159.94
CA GLU A 204 -58.93 44.99 -159.56
C GLU A 204 -57.96 45.84 -158.76
N GLN A 205 -57.74 47.10 -159.14
CA GLN A 205 -56.92 48.07 -158.41
C GLN A 205 -57.43 48.28 -156.99
N ALA A 206 -58.75 48.47 -156.82
CA ALA A 206 -59.36 48.63 -155.51
C ALA A 206 -59.15 47.39 -154.63
N SER A 207 -59.35 46.19 -155.20
CA SER A 207 -59.12 44.93 -154.48
C SER A 207 -57.65 44.71 -154.12
N LEU A 208 -56.74 45.04 -155.03
CA LEU A 208 -55.30 44.87 -154.82
C LEU A 208 -54.76 45.88 -153.78
N ASN A 209 -55.30 47.09 -153.76
CA ASN A 209 -54.99 48.11 -152.75
C ASN A 209 -55.51 47.70 -151.36
N GLU A 210 -56.69 47.09 -151.28
CA GLU A 210 -57.21 46.50 -150.04
C GLU A 210 -56.33 45.35 -149.55
N GLN A 211 -55.93 44.44 -150.44
CA GLN A 211 -55.01 43.34 -150.13
C GLN A 211 -53.63 43.83 -149.67
N TYR A 212 -53.08 44.86 -150.34
CA TYR A 212 -51.80 45.47 -149.97
C TYR A 212 -51.84 46.14 -148.60
N SER A 213 -52.89 46.92 -148.31
CA SER A 213 -53.08 47.55 -146.99
C SER A 213 -53.26 46.50 -145.89
N ALA A 214 -54.11 45.49 -146.13
CA ALA A 214 -54.34 44.41 -145.17
C ALA A 214 -53.06 43.61 -144.88
N ALA A 215 -52.21 43.39 -145.90
CA ALA A 215 -50.93 42.71 -145.72
C ALA A 215 -49.94 43.54 -144.87
N ILE A 216 -49.89 44.87 -145.05
CA ILE A 216 -49.06 45.76 -144.22
C ILE A 216 -49.56 45.79 -142.77
N ASP A 217 -50.86 45.89 -142.55
CA ASP A 217 -51.45 45.93 -141.21
C ASP A 217 -51.23 44.60 -140.47
N ALA A 218 -51.38 43.48 -141.18
CA ALA A 218 -51.10 42.15 -140.65
C ALA A 218 -49.62 41.99 -140.27
N MET A 219 -48.69 42.38 -141.15
CA MET A 219 -47.25 42.32 -140.87
C MET A 219 -46.88 43.21 -139.67
N SER A 220 -47.41 44.43 -139.60
CA SER A 220 -47.14 45.37 -138.51
C SER A 220 -47.64 44.85 -137.17
N THR A 221 -48.82 44.21 -137.15
CA THR A 221 -49.40 43.60 -135.94
C THR A 221 -48.60 42.41 -135.46
N GLN A 222 -48.15 41.56 -136.38
CA GLN A 222 -47.34 40.38 -136.09
C GLN A 222 -45.96 40.78 -135.56
N LEU A 223 -45.31 41.79 -136.17
CA LEU A 223 -44.00 42.28 -135.73
C LEU A 223 -44.06 42.99 -134.36
N ALA A 224 -45.11 43.78 -134.10
CA ALA A 224 -45.27 44.46 -132.81
C ALA A 224 -45.47 43.46 -131.66
N SER A 225 -46.28 42.43 -131.87
CA SER A 225 -46.48 41.36 -130.88
C SER A 225 -45.18 40.57 -130.62
N ALA A 226 -44.41 40.29 -131.67
CA ALA A 226 -43.14 39.58 -131.55
C ALA A 226 -42.07 40.38 -130.79
N LEU A 227 -41.93 41.68 -131.06
CA LEU A 227 -40.99 42.57 -130.37
C LEU A 227 -41.29 42.70 -128.88
N ILE A 228 -42.56 42.92 -128.51
CA ILE A 228 -42.97 43.01 -127.11
C ILE A 228 -42.69 41.68 -126.39
N GLY A 229 -43.03 40.55 -127.01
CA GLY A 229 -42.75 39.23 -126.44
C GLY A 229 -41.25 38.97 -126.29
N GLN A 230 -40.41 39.43 -127.22
CA GLN A 230 -38.96 39.25 -127.17
C GLN A 230 -38.32 40.02 -126.01
N GLU A 231 -38.63 41.30 -125.83
CA GLU A 231 -38.08 42.10 -124.72
C GLU A 231 -38.47 41.51 -123.35
N GLU A 232 -39.72 41.04 -123.21
CA GLU A 232 -40.18 40.38 -121.98
C GLU A 232 -39.46 39.05 -121.73
N MET A 233 -39.25 38.22 -122.77
CA MET A 233 -38.54 36.94 -122.65
C MET A 233 -37.05 37.11 -122.37
N GLU A 234 -36.37 38.09 -122.98
CA GLU A 234 -34.96 38.40 -122.70
C GLU A 234 -34.77 38.84 -121.25
N ALA A 235 -35.66 39.67 -120.71
CA ALA A 235 -35.63 40.06 -119.31
C ALA A 235 -35.87 38.88 -118.35
N MET A 236 -36.77 37.96 -118.70
CA MET A 236 -36.99 36.73 -117.94
C MET A 236 -35.78 35.79 -118.00
N LEU A 237 -35.10 35.71 -119.16
CA LEU A 237 -33.90 34.91 -119.35
C LEU A 237 -32.73 35.42 -118.50
N ASP A 238 -32.48 36.73 -118.51
CA ASP A 238 -31.44 37.36 -117.68
C ASP A 238 -31.69 37.12 -116.18
N SER A 239 -32.95 37.27 -115.76
CA SER A 239 -33.38 37.01 -114.37
C SER A 239 -33.18 35.53 -113.98
N ALA A 240 -33.55 34.60 -114.86
CA ALA A 240 -33.38 33.16 -114.63
C ALA A 240 -31.89 32.78 -114.56
N GLN A 241 -31.05 33.35 -115.43
CA GLN A 241 -29.60 33.14 -115.42
C GLN A 241 -28.93 33.69 -114.16
N GLN A 242 -29.35 34.87 -113.70
CA GLN A 242 -28.85 35.41 -112.42
C GLN A 242 -29.26 34.53 -111.24
N SER A 243 -30.52 34.09 -111.21
CA SER A 243 -31.02 33.16 -110.18
C SER A 243 -30.24 31.84 -110.19
N LEU A 244 -29.88 31.33 -111.38
CA LEU A 244 -29.06 30.13 -111.54
C LEU A 244 -27.66 30.33 -110.93
N ALA A 245 -27.01 31.47 -111.22
CA ALA A 245 -25.70 31.80 -110.65
C ALA A 245 -25.76 31.94 -109.11
N ASP A 246 -26.82 32.53 -108.58
CA ASP A 246 -27.04 32.63 -107.13
C ASP A 246 -27.23 31.25 -106.50
N LYS A 247 -27.93 30.32 -107.18
CA LYS A 247 -28.09 28.93 -106.73
C LYS A 247 -26.77 28.16 -106.74
N ASP A 248 -25.93 28.37 -107.74
CA ASP A 248 -24.59 27.77 -107.79
C ASP A 248 -23.70 28.23 -106.62
N ALA A 249 -23.70 29.53 -106.32
CA ALA A 249 -22.97 30.07 -105.18
C ALA A 249 -23.50 29.53 -103.83
N GLN A 250 -24.82 29.37 -103.69
CA GLN A 250 -25.42 28.76 -102.50
C GLN A 250 -25.00 27.29 -102.35
N LEU A 251 -24.95 26.54 -103.44
CA LEU A 251 -24.57 25.13 -103.44
C LEU A 251 -23.08 24.95 -103.08
N GLU A 252 -22.20 25.81 -103.59
CA GLU A 252 -20.79 25.84 -103.21
C GLU A 252 -20.60 26.14 -101.71
N ALA A 253 -21.34 27.11 -101.17
CA ALA A 253 -21.30 27.45 -99.75
C ALA A 253 -21.79 26.31 -98.85
N VAL A 254 -22.92 25.67 -99.19
CA VAL A 254 -23.45 24.54 -98.39
C VAL A 254 -22.51 23.33 -98.46
N ASN A 255 -21.88 23.05 -99.61
CA ASN A 255 -20.87 22.01 -99.75
C ASN A 255 -19.64 22.27 -98.87
N ALA A 256 -19.17 23.51 -98.80
CA ALA A 256 -18.06 23.86 -97.91
C ALA A 256 -18.43 23.61 -96.44
N MET A 257 -19.63 24.03 -96.02
CA MET A 257 -20.10 23.76 -94.66
C MET A 257 -20.29 22.25 -94.39
N LEU A 258 -20.73 21.47 -95.38
CA LEU A 258 -20.86 20.01 -95.26
C LEU A 258 -19.51 19.37 -94.97
N ASN A 259 -18.47 19.77 -95.73
CA ASN A 259 -17.11 19.26 -95.53
C ASN A 259 -16.53 19.64 -94.16
N ASP A 260 -16.79 20.86 -93.69
CA ASP A 260 -16.38 21.28 -92.34
C ASP A 260 -17.09 20.47 -91.25
N THR A 261 -18.40 20.22 -91.40
CA THR A 261 -19.17 19.35 -90.48
C THR A 261 -18.67 17.90 -90.52
N ASP A 262 -18.32 17.38 -91.70
CA ASP A 262 -17.76 16.04 -91.86
C ASP A 262 -16.39 15.92 -91.17
N ALA A 263 -15.52 16.93 -91.32
CA ALA A 263 -14.24 16.99 -90.61
C ALA A 263 -14.43 17.02 -89.09
N GLN A 264 -15.38 17.82 -88.59
CA GLN A 264 -15.74 17.85 -87.17
C GLN A 264 -16.29 16.50 -86.69
N LEU A 265 -17.09 15.81 -87.49
CA LEU A 265 -17.62 14.49 -87.16
C LEU A 265 -16.50 13.44 -87.07
N VAL A 266 -15.53 13.49 -87.97
CA VAL A 266 -14.34 12.62 -87.92
C VAL A 266 -13.54 12.88 -86.65
N GLU A 267 -13.31 14.15 -86.28
CA GLU A 267 -12.61 14.52 -85.06
C GLU A 267 -13.38 14.09 -83.79
N ALA A 268 -14.70 14.30 -83.75
CA ALA A 268 -15.56 13.87 -82.66
C ALA A 268 -15.58 12.33 -82.51
N ASN A 269 -15.60 11.60 -83.63
CA ASN A 269 -15.52 10.13 -83.61
C ASN A 269 -14.14 9.64 -83.17
N ALA A 270 -13.06 10.31 -83.57
CA ALA A 270 -11.72 9.98 -83.09
C ALA A 270 -11.60 10.24 -81.58
N ALA A 271 -12.14 11.35 -81.07
CA ALA A 271 -12.18 11.65 -79.65
C ALA A 271 -13.09 10.67 -78.87
N LEU A 272 -14.19 10.20 -79.49
CA LEU A 272 -15.03 9.15 -78.93
C LEU A 272 -14.28 7.81 -78.89
N GLU A 273 -13.59 7.43 -79.95
CA GLU A 273 -12.76 6.22 -79.98
C GLU A 273 -11.61 6.31 -78.98
N GLU A 274 -10.98 7.48 -78.82
CA GLU A 274 -9.95 7.71 -77.82
C GLU A 274 -10.53 7.64 -76.40
N ALA A 275 -11.69 8.24 -76.15
CA ALA A 275 -12.37 8.13 -74.85
C ALA A 275 -12.82 6.69 -74.57
N GLN A 276 -13.30 5.96 -75.58
CA GLN A 276 -13.66 4.54 -75.48
C GLN A 276 -12.43 3.66 -75.32
N SER A 277 -11.31 3.98 -75.97
CA SER A 277 -10.07 3.25 -75.86
C SER A 277 -9.35 3.57 -74.56
N ALA A 278 -9.53 4.78 -74.01
CA ALA A 278 -9.14 5.14 -72.66
C ALA A 278 -10.04 4.44 -71.65
N LEU A 279 -11.34 4.29 -71.92
CA LEU A 279 -12.27 3.49 -71.11
C LEU A 279 -12.03 1.98 -71.25
N SER A 280 -11.44 1.49 -72.35
CA SER A 280 -11.07 0.08 -72.54
C SER A 280 -9.61 -0.21 -72.20
N GLY A 281 -8.77 0.83 -72.12
CA GLY A 281 -7.34 0.80 -71.84
C GLY A 281 -7.01 1.21 -70.40
N VAL A 282 -7.89 1.96 -69.75
CA VAL A 282 -8.38 1.60 -68.41
C VAL A 282 -9.05 0.26 -68.65
N ASP A 283 -8.29 -0.82 -68.66
CA ASP A 283 -8.90 -2.12 -68.86
C ASP A 283 -9.88 -2.29 -67.71
N VAL A 284 -11.18 -2.10 -67.97
CA VAL A 284 -12.22 -2.28 -66.96
C VAL A 284 -12.12 -3.71 -66.42
N GLY A 285 -11.58 -4.66 -67.19
CA GLY A 285 -11.13 -5.96 -66.69
C GLY A 285 -10.04 -5.87 -65.62
N GLU A 286 -8.87 -5.27 -65.88
CA GLU A 286 -7.79 -5.06 -64.90
C GLU A 286 -8.14 -4.07 -63.79
N THR A 287 -8.99 -3.09 -64.04
CA THR A 287 -9.36 -2.02 -63.09
C THR A 287 -10.53 -2.47 -62.22
N ASP A 288 -11.54 -3.18 -62.77
CA ASP A 288 -12.52 -3.92 -61.97
C ASP A 288 -11.86 -5.12 -61.30
N ALA A 289 -10.84 -5.75 -61.90
CA ALA A 289 -10.06 -6.78 -61.21
C ALA A 289 -9.20 -6.17 -60.11
N ALA A 290 -8.63 -4.98 -60.30
CA ALA A 290 -7.86 -4.27 -59.27
C ALA A 290 -8.79 -3.76 -58.16
N LEU A 291 -9.96 -3.24 -58.49
CA LEU A 291 -11.03 -2.87 -57.55
C LEU A 291 -11.50 -4.11 -56.80
N ALA A 292 -11.86 -5.20 -57.49
CA ALA A 292 -12.28 -6.45 -56.87
C ALA A 292 -11.16 -7.06 -56.01
N GLN A 293 -9.90 -6.95 -56.44
CA GLN A 293 -8.74 -7.39 -55.67
C GLN A 293 -8.51 -6.49 -54.44
N LEU A 294 -8.68 -5.18 -54.56
CA LEU A 294 -8.63 -4.23 -53.44
C LEU A 294 -9.79 -4.46 -52.47
N GLU A 295 -11.00 -4.73 -52.97
CA GLU A 295 -12.16 -5.09 -52.16
C GLU A 295 -11.93 -6.42 -51.43
N GLU A 296 -11.35 -7.43 -52.10
CA GLU A 296 -10.94 -8.69 -51.46
C GLU A 296 -9.84 -8.48 -50.42
N GLN A 297 -8.85 -7.62 -50.70
CA GLN A 297 -7.81 -7.24 -49.74
C GLN A 297 -8.39 -6.47 -48.54
N ILE A 298 -9.31 -5.54 -48.77
CA ILE A 298 -10.03 -4.80 -47.73
C ILE A 298 -10.84 -5.77 -46.85
N ALA A 299 -11.53 -6.72 -47.46
CA ALA A 299 -12.26 -7.75 -46.72
C ALA A 299 -11.31 -8.61 -45.87
N ALA A 300 -10.18 -9.03 -46.43
CA ALA A 300 -9.16 -9.80 -45.70
C ALA A 300 -8.51 -8.98 -44.57
N LEU A 301 -8.19 -7.70 -44.80
CA LEU A 301 -7.65 -6.79 -43.79
C LEU A 301 -8.67 -6.54 -42.67
N ASN A 302 -9.96 -6.43 -42.99
CA ASN A 302 -11.00 -6.30 -41.98
C ASN A 302 -11.16 -7.57 -41.14
N GLU A 303 -11.14 -8.74 -41.76
CA GLU A 303 -11.17 -10.03 -41.03
C GLU A 303 -9.96 -10.15 -40.09
N GLN A 304 -8.76 -9.80 -40.57
CA GLN A 304 -7.55 -9.78 -39.73
C GLN A 304 -7.63 -8.73 -38.62
N LEU A 305 -8.17 -7.54 -38.89
CA LEU A 305 -8.35 -6.49 -37.89
C LEU A 305 -9.35 -6.93 -36.80
N GLU A 306 -10.44 -7.58 -37.18
CA GLU A 306 -11.41 -8.15 -36.23
C GLU A 306 -10.78 -9.28 -35.40
N GLU A 307 -9.97 -10.15 -36.03
CA GLU A 307 -9.24 -11.22 -35.34
C GLU A 307 -8.25 -10.64 -34.32
N GLU A 308 -7.46 -9.63 -34.69
CA GLU A 308 -6.52 -8.99 -33.77
C GLU A 308 -7.20 -8.15 -32.69
N GLN A 309 -8.34 -7.53 -32.97
CA GLN A 309 -9.13 -6.86 -31.94
C GLN A 309 -9.67 -7.86 -30.91
N ALA A 310 -10.11 -9.04 -31.36
CA ALA A 310 -10.54 -10.11 -30.46
C ALA A 310 -9.37 -10.67 -29.64
N GLN A 311 -8.20 -10.82 -30.25
CA GLN A 311 -6.98 -11.24 -29.56
C GLN A 311 -6.54 -10.21 -28.51
N ASN A 312 -6.53 -8.91 -28.85
CA ASN A 312 -6.26 -7.82 -27.91
C ASN A 312 -7.23 -7.84 -26.72
N ALA A 313 -8.53 -8.01 -26.96
CA ALA A 313 -9.52 -8.10 -25.87
C ALA A 313 -9.25 -9.30 -24.95
N SER A 314 -8.87 -10.45 -25.52
CA SER A 314 -8.49 -11.63 -24.73
C SER A 314 -7.19 -11.42 -23.94
N LEU A 315 -6.21 -10.72 -24.51
CA LEU A 315 -4.95 -10.39 -23.84
C LEU A 315 -5.18 -9.40 -22.69
N GLU A 316 -6.04 -8.39 -22.88
CA GLU A 316 -6.46 -7.46 -21.82
C GLU A 316 -7.09 -8.22 -20.64
N GLU A 317 -8.02 -9.14 -20.91
CA GLU A 317 -8.64 -9.97 -19.86
C GLU A 317 -7.61 -10.83 -19.12
N ASN A 318 -6.64 -11.42 -19.84
CA ASN A 318 -5.57 -12.20 -19.22
C ASN A 318 -4.63 -11.35 -18.36
N VAL A 319 -4.25 -10.15 -18.84
CA VAL A 319 -3.43 -9.21 -18.08
C VAL A 319 -4.15 -8.78 -16.80
N ASP A 320 -5.45 -8.47 -16.88
CA ASP A 320 -6.26 -8.11 -15.71
C ASP A 320 -6.37 -9.28 -14.72
N ALA A 321 -6.62 -10.50 -15.21
CA ALA A 321 -6.72 -11.69 -14.37
C ALA A 321 -5.41 -12.02 -13.63
N LEU A 322 -4.28 -11.99 -14.33
CA LEU A 322 -2.96 -12.26 -13.72
C LEU A 322 -2.51 -11.11 -12.81
N THR A 323 -2.90 -9.87 -13.11
CA THR A 323 -2.68 -8.73 -12.23
C THR A 323 -3.43 -8.94 -10.91
N ALA A 324 -4.69 -9.39 -10.96
CA ALA A 324 -5.45 -9.72 -9.77
C ALA A 324 -4.83 -10.90 -8.97
N GLU A 325 -4.40 -11.97 -9.65
CA GLU A 325 -3.73 -13.10 -9.00
C GLU A 325 -2.40 -12.67 -8.33
N ARG A 326 -1.63 -11.80 -8.99
CA ARG A 326 -0.41 -11.22 -8.42
C ARG A 326 -0.72 -10.41 -7.16
N ASP A 327 -1.76 -9.58 -7.19
CA ASP A 327 -2.15 -8.75 -6.04
C ASP A 327 -2.62 -9.61 -4.86
N GLU A 328 -3.41 -10.66 -5.11
CA GLU A 328 -3.78 -11.64 -4.09
C GLU A 328 -2.56 -12.36 -3.50
N ALA A 329 -1.59 -12.75 -4.34
CA ALA A 329 -0.36 -13.38 -3.89
C ALA A 329 0.54 -12.41 -3.09
N GLN A 330 0.56 -11.12 -3.44
CA GLN A 330 1.26 -10.08 -2.68
C GLN A 330 0.64 -9.84 -1.31
N ASP A 331 -0.69 -9.79 -1.24
CA ASP A 331 -1.41 -9.67 0.03
C ASP A 331 -1.15 -10.90 0.91
N ALA A 332 -1.17 -12.11 0.35
CA ALA A 332 -0.83 -13.34 1.05
C ALA A 332 0.63 -13.35 1.55
N LEU A 333 1.58 -12.87 0.73
CA LEU A 333 2.98 -12.72 1.10
C LEU A 333 3.15 -11.77 2.28
N ALA A 334 2.49 -10.61 2.24
CA ALA A 334 2.51 -9.64 3.33
C ALA A 334 1.95 -10.24 4.63
N ALA A 335 0.82 -10.94 4.56
CA ALA A 335 0.24 -11.64 5.71
C ALA A 335 1.20 -12.71 6.29
N ALA A 336 1.84 -13.51 5.44
CA ALA A 336 2.80 -14.52 5.87
C ALA A 336 4.06 -13.91 6.51
N GLN A 337 4.52 -12.75 6.00
CA GLN A 337 5.62 -12.00 6.61
C GLN A 337 5.26 -11.45 7.98
N ASP A 338 4.05 -10.93 8.16
CA ASP A 338 3.55 -10.46 9.45
C ASP A 338 3.42 -11.62 10.46
N GLU A 339 2.90 -12.77 10.03
CA GLU A 339 2.82 -13.97 10.88
C GLU A 339 4.21 -14.48 11.28
N LEU A 340 5.16 -14.49 10.33
CA LEU A 340 6.56 -14.83 10.60
C LEU A 340 7.18 -13.87 11.62
N ALA A 341 6.98 -12.56 11.47
CA ALA A 341 7.48 -11.56 12.42
C ALA A 341 6.88 -11.77 13.82
N GLY A 342 5.58 -12.08 13.91
CA GLY A 342 4.91 -12.44 15.14
C GLY A 342 5.51 -13.70 15.80
N ALA A 343 5.70 -14.77 15.03
CA ALA A 343 6.27 -16.03 15.51
C ALA A 343 7.75 -15.87 15.96
N GLN A 344 8.53 -14.99 15.33
CA GLN A 344 9.89 -14.66 15.77
C GLN A 344 9.89 -13.89 17.09
N ALA A 345 8.94 -12.98 17.28
CA ALA A 345 8.77 -12.25 18.54
C ALA A 345 8.38 -13.21 19.68
N GLU A 346 7.45 -14.14 19.43
CA GLU A 346 7.09 -15.18 20.41
C GLU A 346 8.25 -16.11 20.75
N LEU A 347 9.05 -16.51 19.74
CA LEU A 347 10.26 -17.31 19.97
C LEU A 347 11.26 -16.58 20.87
N THR A 348 11.46 -15.28 20.62
CA THR A 348 12.33 -14.43 21.45
C THR A 348 11.80 -14.33 22.88
N SER A 349 10.50 -14.05 23.05
CA SER A 349 9.89 -14.00 24.38
C SER A 349 9.97 -15.34 25.12
N THR A 350 9.83 -16.46 24.41
CA THR A 350 9.99 -17.80 24.98
C THR A 350 11.43 -18.01 25.43
N LYS A 351 12.41 -17.59 24.64
CA LYS A 351 13.83 -17.65 25.01
C LYS A 351 14.12 -16.85 26.30
N ASP A 352 13.61 -15.63 26.40
CA ASP A 352 13.81 -14.78 27.59
C ASP A 352 13.18 -15.39 28.85
N LEU A 353 12.00 -16.01 28.71
CA LEU A 353 11.35 -16.73 29.81
C LEU A 353 12.15 -17.98 30.22
N LEU A 354 12.74 -18.69 29.26
CA LEU A 354 13.61 -19.83 29.54
C LEU A 354 14.85 -19.40 30.33
N ASP A 355 15.52 -18.33 29.90
CA ASP A 355 16.69 -17.77 30.58
C ASP A 355 16.33 -17.32 32.01
N SER A 356 15.18 -16.66 32.18
CA SER A 356 14.68 -16.25 33.51
C SER A 356 14.39 -17.45 34.41
N ALA A 357 13.74 -18.49 33.89
CA ALA A 357 13.46 -19.70 34.64
C ALA A 357 14.73 -20.48 35.01
N GLN A 358 15.75 -20.49 34.14
CA GLN A 358 17.06 -21.05 34.46
C GLN A 358 17.73 -20.30 35.62
N ALA A 359 17.63 -18.97 35.64
CA ALA A 359 18.15 -18.15 36.74
C ALA A 359 17.40 -18.40 38.07
N GLU A 360 16.06 -18.50 38.02
CA GLU A 360 15.25 -18.86 39.20
C GLU A 360 15.59 -20.26 39.72
N LEU A 361 15.79 -21.23 38.83
CA LEU A 361 16.21 -22.58 39.20
C LEU A 361 17.59 -22.57 39.89
N ALA A 362 18.54 -21.80 39.36
CA ALA A 362 19.85 -21.62 39.98
C ALA A 362 19.74 -20.98 41.38
N SER A 363 18.95 -19.90 41.53
CA SER A 363 18.70 -19.29 42.84
C SER A 363 18.01 -20.24 43.82
N THR A 364 17.04 -21.03 43.35
CA THR A 364 16.34 -22.03 44.17
C THR A 364 17.31 -23.11 44.63
N LYS A 365 18.23 -23.52 43.75
CA LYS A 365 19.31 -24.45 44.09
C LYS A 365 20.22 -23.89 45.18
N ASP A 366 20.65 -22.63 45.07
CA ASP A 366 21.51 -21.99 46.08
C ASP A 366 20.81 -21.89 47.44
N LEU A 367 19.52 -21.50 47.45
CA LEU A 367 18.70 -21.49 48.67
C LEU A 367 18.56 -22.89 49.29
N LEU A 368 18.37 -23.91 48.47
CA LEU A 368 18.31 -25.31 48.94
C LEU A 368 19.65 -25.73 49.56
N ASP A 369 20.76 -25.44 48.90
CA ASP A 369 22.10 -25.77 49.39
C ASP A 369 22.37 -25.03 50.72
N GLY A 370 21.94 -23.77 50.85
CA GLY A 370 21.98 -23.00 52.10
C GLY A 370 21.12 -23.59 53.23
N ALA A 371 19.87 -23.96 52.94
CA ALA A 371 18.98 -24.61 53.90
C ALA A 371 19.52 -25.98 54.36
N GLN A 372 20.17 -26.73 53.46
CA GLN A 372 20.88 -27.96 53.83
C GLN A 372 22.04 -27.69 54.79
N ALA A 373 22.82 -26.63 54.57
CA ALA A 373 23.90 -26.25 55.48
C ALA A 373 23.37 -25.83 56.87
N GLU A 374 22.31 -25.03 56.94
CA GLU A 374 21.65 -24.67 58.21
C GLU A 374 21.10 -25.89 58.95
N LEU A 375 20.51 -26.84 58.21
CA LEU A 375 20.03 -28.10 58.79
C LEU A 375 21.18 -28.90 59.40
N VAL A 376 22.34 -28.99 58.72
CA VAL A 376 23.54 -29.64 59.25
C VAL A 376 24.04 -28.91 60.50
N SER A 377 24.12 -27.58 60.49
CA SER A 377 24.53 -26.79 61.65
C SER A 377 23.59 -27.01 62.85
N THR A 378 22.28 -27.00 62.61
CA THR A 378 21.26 -27.26 63.64
C THR A 378 21.39 -28.67 64.20
N GLN A 379 21.71 -29.66 63.37
CA GLN A 379 21.98 -31.02 63.82
C GLN A 379 23.23 -31.09 64.71
N THR A 380 24.32 -30.42 64.34
CA THR A 380 25.53 -30.35 65.17
C THR A 380 25.26 -29.67 66.52
N ALA A 381 24.52 -28.56 66.52
CA ALA A 381 24.11 -27.89 67.74
C ALA A 381 23.23 -28.79 68.62
N LEU A 382 22.32 -29.56 68.02
CA LEU A 382 21.49 -30.53 68.74
C LEU A 382 22.35 -31.66 69.35
N GLU A 383 23.33 -32.19 68.63
CA GLU A 383 24.26 -33.20 69.14
C GLU A 383 25.11 -32.65 70.31
N SER A 384 25.56 -31.39 70.22
CA SER A 384 26.25 -30.70 71.33
C SER A 384 25.35 -30.55 72.54
N ALA A 385 24.12 -30.05 72.36
CA ALA A 385 23.16 -29.87 73.45
C ALA A 385 22.78 -31.22 74.11
N GLN A 386 22.70 -32.30 73.33
CA GLN A 386 22.53 -33.65 73.86
C GLN A 386 23.72 -34.08 74.73
N THR A 387 24.95 -33.78 74.30
CA THR A 387 26.17 -34.05 75.08
C THR A 387 26.19 -33.25 76.38
N ASP A 388 25.88 -31.95 76.32
CA ASP A 388 25.81 -31.08 77.50
C ASP A 388 24.73 -31.53 78.48
N LEU A 389 23.57 -31.98 77.98
CA LEU A 389 22.51 -32.55 78.80
C LEU A 389 22.99 -33.81 79.52
N THR A 390 23.71 -34.72 78.84
CA THR A 390 24.30 -35.91 79.48
C THR A 390 25.30 -35.53 80.56
N ASN A 391 26.18 -34.55 80.30
CA ASN A 391 27.13 -34.07 81.32
C ASN A 391 26.40 -33.49 82.53
N THR A 392 25.38 -32.66 82.30
CA THR A 392 24.54 -32.08 83.37
C THR A 392 23.85 -33.16 84.19
N GLN A 393 23.38 -34.24 83.54
CA GLN A 393 22.81 -35.40 84.24
C GLN A 393 23.85 -36.08 85.14
N THR A 394 25.08 -36.29 84.65
CA THR A 394 26.17 -36.84 85.45
C THR A 394 26.56 -35.94 86.63
N ASP A 395 26.64 -34.62 86.41
CA ASP A 395 26.93 -33.66 87.48
C ASP A 395 25.81 -33.63 88.54
N LEU A 396 24.55 -33.77 88.11
CA LEU A 396 23.42 -33.89 89.01
C LEU A 396 23.50 -35.16 89.86
N GLU A 397 23.83 -36.32 89.27
CA GLU A 397 24.05 -37.57 90.00
C GLU A 397 25.19 -37.44 91.02
N ASN A 398 26.31 -36.82 90.63
CA ASN A 398 27.44 -36.55 91.54
C ASN A 398 27.06 -35.62 92.70
N THR A 399 26.29 -34.57 92.41
CA THR A 399 25.78 -33.65 93.44
C THR A 399 24.82 -34.37 94.39
N GLN A 400 23.94 -35.23 93.88
CA GLN A 400 23.05 -36.06 94.69
C GLN A 400 23.85 -37.02 95.59
N ALA A 401 24.91 -37.65 95.07
CA ALA A 401 25.79 -38.51 95.87
C ALA A 401 26.52 -37.72 96.97
N THR A 402 27.02 -36.52 96.65
CA THR A 402 27.66 -35.62 97.63
C THR A 402 26.67 -35.18 98.72
N LEU A 403 25.43 -34.85 98.33
CA LEU A 403 24.37 -34.50 99.25
C LEU A 403 24.05 -35.65 100.20
N ALA A 404 23.93 -36.88 99.68
CA ALA A 404 23.72 -38.07 100.49
C ALA A 404 24.87 -38.31 101.49
N SER A 405 26.12 -38.17 101.05
CA SER A 405 27.29 -38.24 101.94
C SER A 405 27.24 -37.19 103.04
N THR A 406 26.91 -35.95 102.70
CA THR A 406 26.80 -34.84 103.66
C THR A 406 25.68 -35.09 104.66
N GLN A 407 24.56 -35.68 104.24
CA GLN A 407 23.49 -36.11 105.14
C GLN A 407 23.97 -37.18 106.12
N THR A 408 24.72 -38.18 105.67
CA THR A 408 25.35 -39.18 106.54
C THR A 408 26.32 -38.55 107.53
N ASP A 409 27.17 -37.62 107.10
CA ASP A 409 28.09 -36.90 107.98
C ASP A 409 27.34 -36.06 109.03
N LEU A 410 26.23 -35.43 108.63
CA LEU A 410 25.36 -34.68 109.53
C LEU A 410 24.74 -35.61 110.59
N GLU A 411 24.21 -36.77 110.21
CA GLU A 411 23.67 -37.79 111.13
C GLU A 411 24.75 -38.26 112.12
N ASN A 412 25.96 -38.55 111.63
CA ASN A 412 27.10 -38.92 112.47
C ASN A 412 27.48 -37.82 113.47
N THR A 413 27.48 -36.57 113.03
CA THR A 413 27.76 -35.40 113.89
C THR A 413 26.69 -35.24 114.96
N GLN A 414 25.40 -35.43 114.60
CA GLN A 414 24.29 -35.42 115.55
C GLN A 414 24.40 -36.55 116.59
N ALA A 415 24.77 -37.77 116.15
CA ALA A 415 25.01 -38.89 117.06
C ALA A 415 26.17 -38.61 118.03
N THR A 416 27.26 -38.03 117.51
CA THR A 416 28.41 -37.61 118.33
C THR A 416 27.98 -36.55 119.35
N LEU A 417 27.23 -35.53 118.91
CA LEU A 417 26.70 -34.48 119.76
C LEU A 417 25.84 -35.05 120.89
N ALA A 418 24.94 -35.98 120.58
CA ALA A 418 24.12 -36.69 121.57
C ALA A 418 24.99 -37.45 122.58
N SER A 419 26.02 -38.17 122.13
CA SER A 419 26.98 -38.86 123.01
C SER A 419 27.70 -37.90 123.96
N THR A 420 28.21 -36.76 123.45
CA THR A 420 28.85 -35.75 124.31
C THR A 420 27.89 -35.09 125.29
N GLN A 421 26.61 -34.92 124.93
CA GLN A 421 25.58 -34.44 125.86
C GLN A 421 25.33 -35.46 126.98
N GLU A 422 25.35 -36.75 126.66
CA GLU A 422 25.19 -37.84 127.63
C GLU A 422 26.39 -37.94 128.58
N GLU A 423 27.62 -37.84 128.06
CA GLU A 423 28.84 -37.75 128.87
C GLU A 423 28.83 -36.52 129.80
N LEU A 424 28.40 -35.36 129.28
CA LEU A 424 28.26 -34.15 130.08
C LEU A 424 27.25 -34.33 131.22
N ALA A 425 26.13 -35.00 130.97
CA ALA A 425 25.14 -35.32 131.99
C ALA A 425 25.71 -36.26 133.07
N GLN A 426 26.51 -37.25 132.67
CA GLN A 426 27.16 -38.18 133.58
C GLN A 426 28.17 -37.47 134.50
N VAL A 427 29.07 -36.65 133.94
CA VAL A 427 30.03 -35.84 134.72
C VAL A 427 29.32 -34.91 135.70
N THR A 428 28.19 -34.33 135.29
CA THR A 428 27.36 -33.48 136.14
C THR A 428 26.76 -34.25 137.32
N ALA A 429 26.32 -35.50 137.10
CA ALA A 429 25.78 -36.36 138.15
C ALA A 429 26.87 -36.83 139.14
N GLU A 430 28.08 -37.15 138.66
CA GLU A 430 29.21 -37.51 139.52
C GLU A 430 29.64 -36.33 140.41
N TYR A 431 29.66 -35.11 139.85
CA TYR A 431 29.93 -33.89 140.62
C TYR A 431 28.87 -33.63 141.71
N GLN A 432 27.59 -33.92 141.44
CA GLN A 432 26.51 -33.82 142.42
C GLN A 432 26.64 -34.86 143.55
N ALA A 433 27.08 -36.09 143.24
CA ALA A 433 27.28 -37.15 144.23
C ALA A 433 28.45 -36.85 145.20
N TYR A 434 29.54 -36.28 144.69
CA TYR A 434 30.68 -35.83 145.51
C TYR A 434 30.27 -34.82 146.60
N LEU A 435 29.24 -34.02 146.36
CA LEU A 435 28.77 -32.99 147.30
C LEU A 435 27.86 -33.53 148.42
N MET A 436 27.31 -34.74 148.31
CA MET A 436 26.33 -35.27 149.29
C MET A 436 26.94 -36.09 150.46
N GLU A 437 28.23 -36.43 150.44
CA GLU A 437 28.85 -37.36 151.43
C GLU A 437 29.38 -36.71 152.73
N ARG A 438 29.16 -35.40 152.97
CA ARG A 438 29.53 -34.74 154.25
C ARG A 438 28.30 -34.21 155.00
N THR A 439 28.07 -34.72 156.22
CA THR A 439 27.15 -34.19 157.23
C THR A 439 27.85 -33.24 158.22
N PRO A 440 27.13 -32.30 158.87
CA PRO A 440 27.67 -31.03 159.34
C PRO A 440 27.89 -30.97 160.87
N GLY A 441 29.03 -30.43 161.30
CA GLY A 441 29.26 -30.03 162.70
C GLY A 441 30.73 -30.10 163.15
N GLU A 442 31.20 -29.02 163.77
CA GLU A 442 32.46 -28.86 164.53
C GLU A 442 33.78 -28.65 163.77
N ALA A 443 34.02 -27.41 163.34
CA ALA A 443 35.15 -26.59 163.83
C ALA A 443 35.30 -25.34 162.94
N GLY A 444 35.36 -24.17 163.57
CA GLY A 444 35.97 -23.00 162.94
C GLY A 444 35.15 -21.73 163.05
N SER A 445 35.35 -21.01 164.16
CA SER A 445 35.25 -19.55 164.15
C SER A 445 36.20 -19.01 163.07
N VAL A 446 35.64 -18.49 161.97
CA VAL A 446 36.42 -17.88 160.89
C VAL A 446 36.28 -16.38 160.98
N ALA A 447 37.29 -15.78 161.61
CA ALA A 447 37.66 -14.39 161.39
C ALA A 447 37.93 -14.18 159.89
N ARG A 448 37.15 -13.32 159.22
CA ARG A 448 37.41 -12.95 157.83
C ARG A 448 38.46 -11.83 157.79
N LEU A 449 39.51 -12.04 156.98
CA LEU A 449 40.38 -10.96 156.48
C LEU A 449 39.75 -10.35 155.21
N ASN A 450 40.09 -9.09 154.92
CA ASN A 450 39.59 -8.36 153.75
C ASN A 450 39.89 -9.09 152.43
N ALA A 451 39.06 -8.85 151.40
CA ALA A 451 38.96 -9.65 150.17
C ALA A 451 40.28 -9.89 149.41
N ASP A 452 41.29 -9.04 149.63
CA ASP A 452 42.56 -9.08 148.88
C ASP A 452 43.75 -9.54 149.75
N ASN A 453 43.55 -9.84 151.04
CA ASN A 453 44.62 -10.22 151.99
C ASN A 453 45.83 -9.25 152.02
N VAL A 454 45.63 -7.98 151.67
CA VAL A 454 46.66 -6.92 151.76
C VAL A 454 46.40 -6.03 152.98
N ILE A 455 47.44 -5.77 153.78
CA ILE A 455 47.44 -4.86 154.92
C ILE A 455 48.30 -3.65 154.55
N THR A 456 47.73 -2.46 154.55
CA THR A 456 48.49 -1.23 154.27
C THR A 456 48.83 -0.52 155.58
N LEU A 457 50.11 -0.19 155.79
CA LEU A 457 50.56 0.64 156.92
C LEU A 457 50.77 2.08 156.45
N GLU A 458 50.30 3.08 157.19
CA GLU A 458 50.39 4.49 156.78
C GLU A 458 51.78 5.11 157.04
N ASP A 459 52.46 4.69 158.10
CA ASP A 459 53.75 5.25 158.55
C ASP A 459 54.80 4.17 158.90
N GLY A 460 54.61 2.96 158.37
CA GLY A 460 55.44 1.79 158.66
C GLY A 460 55.15 1.13 160.00
N ALA A 461 54.42 1.77 160.91
CA ALA A 461 54.04 1.21 162.21
C ALA A 461 52.55 0.89 162.27
N THR A 462 51.69 1.80 161.82
CA THR A 462 50.24 1.73 162.05
C THR A 462 49.51 1.46 160.74
N GLY A 463 48.51 0.58 160.74
CA GLY A 463 47.70 0.32 159.56
C GLY A 463 46.34 -0.29 159.86
N THR A 464 45.51 -0.40 158.84
CA THR A 464 44.14 -0.91 158.99
C THR A 464 44.07 -2.40 158.68
N LEU A 465 43.49 -3.17 159.60
CA LEU A 465 43.14 -4.57 159.43
C LEU A 465 41.76 -4.77 160.04
N ASN A 466 40.74 -4.89 159.19
CA ASN A 466 39.37 -5.17 159.63
C ASN A 466 39.17 -6.66 159.80
N LEU A 467 39.05 -7.08 161.06
CA LEU A 467 38.84 -8.46 161.43
C LEU A 467 37.84 -8.54 162.58
N SER A 468 36.69 -9.14 162.31
CA SER A 468 35.63 -9.36 163.29
C SER A 468 35.64 -10.78 163.83
N ASN A 469 35.63 -10.94 165.15
CA ASN A 469 35.28 -12.21 165.76
C ASN A 469 33.75 -12.34 165.76
N LEU A 470 33.19 -13.29 165.01
CA LEU A 470 31.73 -13.39 164.85
C LEU A 470 31.05 -13.93 166.11
N THR A 471 29.87 -13.38 166.45
CA THR A 471 29.15 -13.62 167.72
C THR A 471 28.71 -15.07 167.98
N GLN A 472 28.68 -15.91 166.94
CA GLN A 472 28.04 -17.24 166.96
C GLN A 472 28.70 -18.27 167.89
N SER A 473 30.02 -18.18 168.11
CA SER A 473 30.73 -19.20 168.92
C SER A 473 30.88 -18.83 170.39
N GLU A 474 30.56 -17.57 170.76
CA GLU A 474 30.88 -16.93 172.03
C GLU A 474 32.37 -16.97 172.48
N ASN A 475 33.26 -17.65 171.72
CA ASN A 475 34.68 -17.84 172.00
C ASN A 475 35.51 -16.60 171.66
N ASP A 476 36.67 -16.47 172.31
CA ASP A 476 37.60 -15.37 172.07
C ASP A 476 38.54 -15.67 170.89
N CYS A 477 39.00 -14.63 170.20
CA CYS A 477 39.97 -14.75 169.10
C CYS A 477 41.17 -13.80 169.31
N GLU A 478 42.38 -14.32 169.14
CA GLU A 478 43.61 -13.53 169.13
C GLU A 478 44.25 -13.60 167.75
N ILE A 479 44.74 -12.47 167.26
CA ILE A 479 45.39 -12.38 165.95
C ILE A 479 46.88 -12.15 166.15
N GLU A 480 47.68 -12.91 165.42
CA GLU A 480 49.13 -12.80 165.39
C GLU A 480 49.58 -12.64 163.93
N ILE A 481 50.38 -11.61 163.64
CA ILE A 481 50.94 -11.39 162.30
C ILE A 481 52.43 -11.65 162.36
N THR A 482 52.92 -12.48 161.45
CA THR A 482 54.32 -12.89 161.38
C THR A 482 54.92 -12.65 160.01
N LEU A 483 56.18 -12.21 159.93
CA LEU A 483 56.88 -12.12 158.64
C LEU A 483 57.02 -13.51 158.04
N ALA A 484 56.70 -13.70 156.76
CA ALA A 484 56.75 -15.03 156.16
C ALA A 484 58.18 -15.60 156.06
N GLN A 485 59.17 -14.72 155.88
CA GLN A 485 60.56 -15.13 155.67
C GLN A 485 61.32 -15.44 156.97
N THR A 486 61.09 -14.67 158.04
CA THR A 486 61.81 -14.83 159.32
C THR A 486 60.96 -15.50 160.40
N GLY A 487 59.63 -15.49 160.26
CA GLY A 487 58.68 -15.94 161.28
C GLY A 487 58.53 -14.98 162.46
N GLU A 488 59.18 -13.82 162.42
CA GLU A 488 59.13 -12.81 163.47
C GLU A 488 57.70 -12.27 163.65
N VAL A 489 57.21 -12.23 164.90
CA VAL A 489 55.88 -11.70 165.23
C VAL A 489 55.94 -10.18 165.22
N LEU A 490 55.24 -9.59 164.27
CA LEU A 490 55.14 -8.14 164.13
C LEU A 490 54.04 -7.53 164.99
N TYR A 491 52.97 -8.30 165.21
CA TYR A 491 51.80 -7.84 165.92
C TYR A 491 51.07 -9.01 166.58
N ARG A 492 50.56 -8.76 167.78
CA ARG A 492 49.59 -9.63 168.45
C ARG A 492 48.46 -8.77 169.04
N SER A 493 47.22 -9.12 168.73
CA SER A 493 46.06 -8.43 169.30
C SER A 493 45.83 -8.86 170.75
N GLN A 494 45.04 -8.07 171.49
CA GLN A 494 44.34 -8.65 172.65
C GLN A 494 43.27 -9.64 172.16
N ARG A 495 42.82 -10.51 173.07
CA ARG A 495 41.75 -11.47 172.78
C ARG A 495 40.42 -10.75 172.56
N LEU A 496 39.98 -10.72 171.31
CA LEU A 496 38.70 -10.17 170.87
C LEU A 496 37.58 -11.09 171.33
N LYS A 497 36.65 -10.57 172.12
CA LYS A 497 35.41 -11.26 172.51
C LYS A 497 34.52 -11.46 171.28
N ALA A 498 33.62 -12.43 171.34
CA ALA A 498 32.69 -12.67 170.24
C ALA A 498 31.83 -11.41 169.96
N GLY A 499 31.85 -10.94 168.73
CA GLY A 499 31.27 -9.69 168.24
C GLY A 499 32.23 -8.53 168.12
N GLU A 500 33.41 -8.59 168.75
CA GLU A 500 34.40 -7.51 168.66
C GLU A 500 35.15 -7.53 167.34
N THR A 501 35.52 -6.32 166.91
CA THR A 501 36.29 -6.06 165.69
C THR A 501 37.62 -5.43 166.06
N LEU A 502 38.67 -5.95 165.43
CA LEU A 502 39.93 -5.25 165.29
C LEU A 502 39.89 -4.52 163.96
N GLU A 503 40.13 -3.21 163.95
CA GLU A 503 40.12 -2.40 162.72
C GLU A 503 41.49 -1.81 162.40
N THR A 504 42.31 -1.60 163.42
CA THR A 504 43.64 -1.00 163.31
C THR A 504 44.65 -1.83 164.08
N ILE A 505 45.83 -1.96 163.50
CA ILE A 505 46.99 -2.58 164.14
C ILE A 505 48.12 -1.56 164.21
N THR A 506 48.92 -1.65 165.27
CA THR A 506 50.18 -0.93 165.38
C THR A 506 51.26 -1.97 165.63
N LEU A 507 52.17 -2.12 164.68
CA LEU A 507 53.28 -3.03 164.79
C LEU A 507 54.20 -2.59 165.93
N GLU A 508 54.73 -3.55 166.69
CA GLU A 508 55.67 -3.27 167.78
C GLU A 508 57.00 -2.72 167.24
N THR A 509 57.38 -3.17 166.03
CA THR A 509 58.55 -2.70 165.31
C THR A 509 58.11 -2.13 163.95
N PRO A 510 58.27 -0.82 163.70
CA PRO A 510 57.94 -0.22 162.42
C PRO A 510 58.77 -0.82 161.29
N LEU A 511 58.12 -1.11 160.16
CA LEU A 511 58.75 -1.56 158.93
C LEU A 511 59.13 -0.35 158.06
N SER A 512 60.24 -0.47 157.33
CA SER A 512 60.59 0.50 156.28
C SER A 512 59.64 0.41 155.08
N SER A 513 59.55 1.47 154.27
CA SER A 513 58.79 1.47 153.00
C SER A 513 59.12 0.27 152.12
N GLY A 514 58.09 -0.43 151.63
CA GLY A 514 58.20 -1.66 150.83
C GLY A 514 57.02 -2.63 150.99
N THR A 515 57.06 -3.73 150.24
CA THR A 515 56.06 -4.81 150.27
C THR A 515 56.65 -6.05 150.93
N TYR A 516 55.93 -6.66 151.88
CA TYR A 516 56.38 -7.78 152.70
C TYR A 516 55.34 -8.89 152.72
N ASP A 517 55.72 -10.10 152.32
CA ASP A 517 54.89 -11.28 152.52
C ASP A 517 54.83 -11.63 154.02
N VAL A 518 53.62 -11.81 154.54
CA VAL A 518 53.34 -12.15 155.94
C VAL A 518 52.35 -13.29 156.06
N PHE A 519 52.32 -13.92 157.22
CA PHE A 519 51.26 -14.85 157.60
C PHE A 519 50.45 -14.24 158.74
N VAL A 520 49.13 -14.16 158.53
CA VAL A 520 48.18 -13.79 159.58
C VAL A 520 47.62 -15.06 160.18
N LYS A 521 47.84 -15.22 161.49
CA LYS A 521 47.39 -16.36 162.27
C LYS A 521 46.26 -15.95 163.19
N THR A 522 45.21 -16.74 163.22
CA THR A 522 44.08 -16.53 164.13
C THR A 522 44.01 -17.67 165.13
N HIS A 523 44.09 -17.35 166.41
CA HIS A 523 44.03 -18.29 167.51
C HIS A 523 42.67 -18.17 168.22
N THR A 524 41.89 -19.26 168.26
CA THR A 524 40.60 -19.29 168.94
C THR A 524 40.74 -19.88 170.34
N TYR A 525 40.14 -19.24 171.33
CA TYR A 525 40.15 -19.65 172.74
C TYR A 525 38.73 -19.87 173.25
N ALA A 526 38.50 -20.99 173.94
CA ALA A 526 37.18 -21.33 174.46
C ALA A 526 36.73 -20.35 175.56
N LYS A 527 35.48 -19.85 175.52
CA LYS A 527 34.97 -18.84 176.46
C LYS A 527 35.02 -19.30 177.92
N ASP A 528 34.71 -20.57 178.17
CA ASP A 528 34.52 -21.09 179.52
C ASP A 528 35.84 -21.45 180.20
N THR A 529 36.84 -21.89 179.43
CA THR A 529 38.14 -22.36 179.97
C THR A 529 39.30 -21.42 179.67
N GLY A 530 39.19 -20.58 178.64
CA GLY A 530 40.27 -19.71 178.16
C GLY A 530 41.41 -20.43 177.44
N GLU A 531 41.32 -21.74 177.21
CA GLU A 531 42.32 -22.55 176.50
C GLU A 531 42.22 -22.42 174.98
N ARG A 532 43.36 -22.52 174.29
CA ARG A 532 43.41 -22.40 172.82
C ARG A 532 42.92 -23.68 172.16
N ILE A 533 41.88 -23.59 171.33
CA ILE A 533 41.21 -24.73 170.69
C ILE A 533 41.44 -24.82 169.18
N ALA A 534 41.80 -23.73 168.49
CA ALA A 534 42.06 -23.75 167.06
C ALA A 534 43.10 -22.69 166.64
N SER A 535 43.78 -22.95 165.52
CA SER A 535 44.64 -21.98 164.85
C SER A 535 44.50 -22.09 163.34
N LEU A 536 44.30 -20.96 162.65
CA LEU A 536 44.34 -20.86 161.18
C LEU A 536 45.49 -19.94 160.77
N THR A 537 46.16 -20.23 159.65
CA THR A 537 47.23 -19.39 159.08
C THR A 537 46.87 -19.05 157.64
N LEU A 538 46.88 -17.77 157.29
CA LEU A 538 46.59 -17.28 155.94
C LEU A 538 47.76 -16.45 155.42
N PRO A 539 48.19 -16.65 154.15
CA PRO A 539 49.16 -15.77 153.50
C PRO A 539 48.51 -14.42 153.20
N ALA A 540 49.25 -13.36 153.49
CA ALA A 540 48.87 -11.98 153.28
C ALA A 540 50.11 -11.15 152.92
N ILE A 541 49.90 -9.92 152.47
CA ILE A 541 50.99 -9.01 152.12
C ILE A 541 50.82 -7.72 152.93
N ILE A 542 51.89 -7.24 153.57
CA ILE A 542 51.94 -5.89 154.12
C ILE A 542 52.56 -4.96 153.08
N GLU A 543 51.90 -3.84 152.80
CA GLU A 543 52.43 -2.75 151.99
C GLU A 543 52.64 -1.50 152.86
N VAL A 544 53.85 -0.96 152.81
CA VAL A 544 54.22 0.31 153.45
C VAL A 544 54.62 1.30 152.34
N PRO A 545 53.90 2.43 152.19
CA PRO A 545 54.17 3.45 151.18
C PRO A 545 55.59 4.02 151.22
#